data_AF-A0A258TP92-F1
#
_entry.id   AF-A0A258TP92-F1
#
_cell.length_a   1.000
_cell.length_b   1.000
_cell.length_c   1.000
_cell.angle_alpha   90.00
_cell.angle_beta   90.00
_cell.angle_gamma   90.00
#
_symmetry.space_group_name_H-M   'P 1'
#
loop_
_entity.id
_entity.type
_entity.pdbx_description
1 polymer ?
#
loop_
_entity_poly.entity_id
_entity_poly.type
_entity_poly.pdbx_seq_one_letter_code
_entity_poly.pdbx_strand_id
1 'polypeptide(L)'
;MTENIKFSDYLSAHMHGEHRTALIGMLNDITVACKKIAIAIDSGALEGNMHSLNTENVQGEVQKALDVITHEIFSETTLTSGFVVGMASEEMENIIEVDEALAPN
;
A
#
# COMPACT_ATOMS: atom_id res chain seq x y z
N MET A 1 9.63 -21.93 23.37
CA MET A 1 10.08 -21.85 21.97
C MET A 1 9.07 -20.99 21.24
N THR A 2 9.48 -19.85 20.69
CA THR A 2 8.60 -19.02 19.86
C THR A 2 8.61 -19.63 18.47
N GLU A 3 7.48 -20.19 18.03
CA GLU A 3 7.35 -20.69 16.67
C GLU A 3 7.32 -19.51 15.69
N ASN A 4 8.11 -19.59 14.61
CA ASN A 4 8.02 -18.61 13.53
C ASN A 4 6.78 -18.92 12.69
N ILE A 5 5.73 -18.13 12.86
CA ILE A 5 4.51 -18.20 12.07
C ILE A 5 4.50 -17.10 11.01
N LYS A 6 4.09 -17.41 9.78
CA LYS A 6 3.88 -16.37 8.76
C LYS A 6 2.65 -15.54 9.12
N PHE A 7 2.67 -14.26 8.78
CA PHE A 7 1.53 -13.38 8.99
C PHE A 7 0.23 -13.93 8.36
N SER A 8 0.30 -14.45 7.12
CA SER A 8 -0.83 -15.10 6.44
C SER A 8 -1.41 -16.29 7.20
N ASP A 9 -0.53 -17.11 7.79
CA ASP A 9 -0.91 -18.32 8.50
C ASP A 9 -1.53 -17.96 9.85
N TYR A 10 -0.98 -16.94 10.52
CA TYR A 10 -1.54 -16.37 11.73
C TYR A 10 -2.96 -15.83 11.49
N LEU A 11 -3.14 -15.00 10.45
CA LEU A 11 -4.45 -14.45 10.10
C LEU A 11 -5.46 -15.58 9.80
N SER A 12 -5.07 -16.55 8.98
CA SER A 12 -5.95 -17.67 8.60
C SER A 12 -6.38 -18.51 9.81
N ALA A 13 -5.51 -18.66 10.81
CA ALA A 13 -5.81 -19.44 12.01
C ALA A 13 -6.66 -18.69 13.05
N HIS A 14 -6.55 -17.36 13.14
CA HIS A 14 -7.13 -16.57 14.24
C HIS A 14 -8.28 -15.63 13.80
N MET A 15 -8.49 -15.47 12.50
CA MET A 15 -9.61 -14.68 11.98
C MET A 15 -10.86 -15.54 11.80
N HIS A 16 -11.93 -15.14 12.48
CA HIS A 16 -13.23 -15.81 12.42
C HIS A 16 -14.33 -14.81 12.06
N GLY A 17 -15.46 -15.32 11.56
CA GLY A 17 -16.61 -14.52 11.15
C GLY A 17 -16.82 -14.47 9.64
N GLU A 18 -17.94 -13.85 9.28
CA GLU A 18 -18.47 -13.82 7.91
C GLU A 18 -17.54 -13.07 6.94
N HIS A 19 -16.98 -11.94 7.37
CA HIS A 19 -16.17 -11.06 6.52
C HIS A 19 -14.65 -11.35 6.58
N ARG A 20 -14.24 -12.50 7.16
CA ARG A 20 -12.81 -12.81 7.35
C ARG A 20 -12.02 -12.83 6.04
N THR A 21 -12.62 -13.33 4.96
CA THR A 21 -11.92 -13.48 3.67
C THR A 21 -11.53 -12.12 3.10
N ALA A 22 -12.46 -11.15 3.13
CA ALA A 22 -12.21 -9.79 2.66
C ALA A 22 -11.14 -9.10 3.53
N LEU A 23 -11.26 -9.20 4.87
CA LEU A 23 -10.28 -8.58 5.76
C LEU A 23 -8.88 -9.20 5.63
N ILE A 24 -8.78 -10.53 5.49
CA ILE A 24 -7.50 -11.20 5.23
C ILE A 24 -6.91 -10.73 3.89
N GLY A 25 -7.74 -10.58 2.86
CA GLY A 25 -7.36 -10.02 1.56
C GLY A 25 -6.73 -8.63 1.70
N MET A 26 -7.47 -7.69 2.31
CA MET A 26 -6.98 -6.32 2.54
C MET A 26 -5.66 -6.28 3.32
N LEU A 27 -5.53 -7.09 4.38
CA LEU A 27 -4.31 -7.14 5.18
C LEU A 27 -3.13 -7.73 4.40
N ASN A 28 -3.39 -8.67 3.50
CA ASN A 28 -2.37 -9.20 2.60
C ASN A 28 -1.92 -8.13 1.60
N ASP A 29 -2.83 -7.33 1.03
CA ASP A 29 -2.47 -6.24 0.11
C ASP A 29 -1.57 -5.21 0.80
N ILE A 30 -1.92 -4.81 2.03
CA ILE A 30 -1.09 -3.93 2.86
C ILE A 30 0.29 -4.55 3.08
N THR A 31 0.35 -5.83 3.41
CA THR A 31 1.62 -6.54 3.63
C THR A 31 2.49 -6.58 2.37
N VAL A 32 1.87 -6.77 1.20
CA VAL A 32 2.56 -6.75 -0.10
C VAL A 32 3.08 -5.35 -0.41
N ALA A 33 2.25 -4.32 -0.23
CA ALA A 33 2.65 -2.93 -0.43
C ALA A 33 3.85 -2.54 0.45
N CYS A 34 3.81 -2.89 1.74
CA CYS A 34 4.92 -2.63 2.67
C CYS A 34 6.23 -3.33 2.23
N LYS A 35 6.15 -4.56 1.71
CA LYS A 35 7.34 -5.26 1.20
C LYS A 35 7.91 -4.61 -0.05
N LYS A 36 7.05 -4.21 -1.00
CA LYS A 36 7.47 -3.46 -2.20
C LYS A 36 8.13 -2.13 -1.82
N ILE A 37 7.55 -1.39 -0.86
CA ILE A 37 8.11 -0.15 -0.32
C ILE A 37 9.49 -0.39 0.32
N ALA A 38 9.63 -1.43 1.14
CA ALA A 38 10.93 -1.75 1.75
C ALA A 38 12.02 -2.01 0.70
N ILE A 39 11.68 -2.76 -0.37
CA ILE A 39 12.57 -2.98 -1.50
C ILE A 39 12.92 -1.66 -2.19
N ALA A 40 11.93 -0.80 -2.45
CA ALA A 40 12.15 0.49 -3.08
C ALA A 40 13.03 1.41 -2.22
N ILE A 41 12.92 1.34 -0.89
CA ILE A 41 13.79 2.07 0.05
C ILE A 41 15.23 1.56 -0.05
N ASP A 42 15.42 0.25 0.03
CA ASP A 42 16.73 -0.39 -0.03
C ASP A 42 17.42 -0.11 -1.38
N SER A 43 16.67 -0.15 -2.49
CA SER A 43 17.17 0.15 -3.83
C SER A 43 17.39 1.64 -4.07
N GLY A 44 16.50 2.52 -3.60
CA GLY A 44 16.61 3.97 -3.77
C GLY A 44 17.83 4.57 -3.07
N ALA A 45 18.28 3.96 -1.96
CA ALA A 45 19.54 4.31 -1.30
C ALA A 45 20.76 4.00 -2.18
N LEU A 46 20.69 2.96 -3.03
CA LEU A 46 21.77 2.58 -3.95
C LEU A 46 21.74 3.39 -5.26
N GLU A 47 20.56 3.79 -5.72
CA GLU A 47 20.37 4.55 -6.96
C GLU A 47 20.54 6.07 -6.79
N GLY A 48 20.64 6.55 -5.55
CA GLY A 48 20.79 7.99 -5.24
C GLY A 48 19.52 8.82 -5.42
N ASN A 49 18.37 8.18 -5.68
CA ASN A 49 17.10 8.81 -6.06
C ASN A 49 16.22 9.27 -4.87
N MET A 50 16.75 9.30 -3.65
CA MET A 50 16.03 9.71 -2.42
C MET A 50 16.09 11.23 -2.11
N HIS A 51 16.20 12.06 -3.14
CA HIS A 51 16.22 13.51 -2.97
C HIS A 51 14.82 14.11 -2.87
N SER A 52 14.73 15.29 -2.24
CA SER A 52 13.54 16.15 -2.32
C SER A 52 13.24 16.52 -3.77
N LEU A 53 11.97 16.53 -4.13
CA LEU A 53 11.51 17.08 -5.39
C LEU A 53 11.46 18.61 -5.27
N ASN A 54 11.55 19.31 -6.40
CA ASN A 54 11.38 20.77 -6.45
C ASN A 54 9.89 21.18 -6.48
N THR A 55 9.01 20.31 -5.96
CA THR A 55 7.55 20.46 -5.97
C THR A 55 7.02 20.40 -4.55
N GLU A 56 5.89 21.07 -4.33
CA GLU A 56 5.15 21.01 -3.06
C GLU A 56 3.95 20.06 -3.22
N ASN A 57 3.62 19.34 -2.15
CA ASN A 57 2.42 18.50 -2.10
C ASN A 57 1.15 19.36 -1.85
N VAL A 58 -0.02 18.71 -1.84
CA VAL A 58 -1.34 19.37 -1.66
C VAL A 58 -1.51 20.06 -0.30
N GLN A 59 -0.55 19.89 0.62
CA GLN A 59 -0.52 20.50 1.96
C GLN A 59 0.52 21.63 2.06
N GLY A 60 1.26 21.93 0.98
CA GLY A 60 2.28 22.98 0.95
C GLY A 60 3.64 22.56 1.54
N GLU A 61 3.90 21.25 1.65
CA GLU A 61 5.19 20.73 2.08
C GLU A 61 6.08 20.35 0.89
N VAL A 62 7.41 20.47 1.04
CA VAL A 62 8.35 20.01 0.00
C VAL A 62 8.24 18.50 -0.16
N GLN A 63 7.78 18.06 -1.33
CA GLN A 63 7.51 16.66 -1.59
C GLN A 63 8.80 15.85 -1.69
N LYS A 64 8.87 14.69 -1.05
CA LYS A 64 10.02 13.79 -1.22
C LYS A 64 9.70 12.76 -2.29
N ALA A 65 10.71 12.37 -3.06
CA ALA A 65 10.57 11.31 -4.06
C ALA A 65 10.05 10.00 -3.44
N LEU A 66 10.40 9.72 -2.18
CA LEU A 66 9.92 8.54 -1.46
C LEU A 66 8.41 8.60 -1.20
N ASP A 67 7.87 9.77 -0.89
CA ASP A 67 6.43 9.94 -0.60
C ASP A 67 5.61 9.59 -1.85
N VAL A 68 6.03 10.08 -3.03
CA VAL A 68 5.43 9.72 -4.33
C VAL A 68 5.53 8.22 -4.60
N ILE A 69 6.71 7.63 -4.47
CA ILE A 69 6.93 6.20 -4.76
C ILE A 69 6.09 5.32 -3.84
N THR A 70 6.02 5.65 -2.55
CA THR A 70 5.22 4.88 -1.60
C THR A 70 3.73 4.98 -1.90
N HIS A 71 3.25 6.17 -2.25
CA HIS A 71 1.88 6.39 -2.68
C HIS A 71 1.51 5.57 -3.92
N GLU A 72 2.34 5.58 -4.97
CA GLU A 72 2.10 4.82 -6.19
C GLU A 72 2.04 3.31 -5.92
N ILE A 73 3.02 2.77 -5.19
CA ILE A 73 3.08 1.35 -4.84
C ILE A 73 1.85 0.92 -4.04
N PHE A 74 1.44 1.74 -3.05
CA PHE A 74 0.33 1.42 -2.16
C PHE A 74 -1.01 1.50 -2.91
N SER A 75 -1.20 2.54 -3.73
CA SER A 75 -2.39 2.72 -4.56
C SER A 75 -2.55 1.56 -5.53
N GLU A 76 -1.51 1.22 -6.29
CA GLU A 76 -1.54 0.11 -7.26
C GLU A 76 -1.90 -1.22 -6.58
N THR A 77 -1.28 -1.48 -5.42
CA THR A 77 -1.44 -2.76 -4.72
C THR A 77 -2.82 -2.92 -4.08
N THR A 78 -3.42 -1.83 -3.55
CA THR A 78 -4.68 -1.91 -2.79
C THR A 78 -5.92 -1.65 -3.64
N LEU A 79 -5.84 -0.80 -4.67
CA LEU A 79 -7.00 -0.48 -5.51
C LEU A 79 -7.35 -1.58 -6.51
N THR A 80 -6.38 -2.43 -6.88
CA THR A 80 -6.58 -3.50 -7.87
C THR A 80 -7.04 -4.84 -7.26
N SER A 81 -7.07 -4.97 -5.93
CA SER A 81 -7.39 -6.24 -5.27
C SER A 81 -8.88 -6.53 -5.15
N GLY A 82 -9.73 -5.54 -5.41
CA GLY A 82 -11.20 -5.65 -5.34
C GLY A 82 -11.80 -5.61 -3.94
N PHE A 83 -11.00 -5.35 -2.90
CA PHE A 83 -11.49 -5.28 -1.52
C PHE A 83 -11.86 -3.86 -1.07
N VAL A 84 -11.52 -2.85 -1.84
CA VAL A 84 -11.84 -1.44 -1.57
C VAL A 84 -12.58 -0.83 -2.76
N VAL A 85 -13.34 0.24 -2.50
CA VAL A 85 -14.02 1.03 -3.55
C VAL A 85 -13.28 2.34 -3.86
N GLY A 86 -12.25 2.65 -3.08
CA GLY A 86 -11.41 3.82 -3.22
C GLY A 86 -10.48 4.00 -2.02
N MET A 87 -9.61 4.99 -2.11
CA MET A 87 -8.62 5.31 -1.09
C MET A 87 -8.51 6.83 -0.90
N ALA A 88 -8.39 7.25 0.36
CA ALA A 88 -7.88 8.58 0.69
C ALA A 88 -6.39 8.47 1.01
N SER A 89 -5.58 9.38 0.48
CA SER A 89 -4.13 9.40 0.69
C SER A 89 -3.67 10.82 1.00
N GLU A 90 -2.66 10.95 1.86
CA GLU A 90 -2.04 12.24 2.20
C GLU A 90 -1.49 12.96 0.97
N GLU A 91 -1.02 12.20 -0.02
CA GLU A 91 -0.46 12.73 -1.27
C GLU A 91 -1.52 13.25 -2.26
N MET A 92 -2.81 13.03 -2.00
CA MET A 92 -3.90 13.35 -2.93
C MET A 92 -4.92 14.29 -2.32
N GLU A 93 -5.30 15.34 -3.05
CA GLU A 93 -6.33 16.28 -2.61
C GLU A 93 -7.74 15.66 -2.64
N ASN A 94 -7.97 14.76 -3.60
CA ASN A 94 -9.26 14.10 -3.82
C ASN A 94 -9.17 12.60 -3.52
N ILE A 95 -10.34 11.98 -3.31
CA ILE A 95 -10.46 10.53 -3.17
C ILE A 95 -10.00 9.86 -4.47
N ILE A 96 -9.20 8.81 -4.35
CA ILE A 96 -8.83 7.94 -5.47
C ILE A 96 -9.91 6.88 -5.58
N GLU A 97 -10.69 6.93 -6.65
CA GLU A 97 -11.70 5.91 -6.94
C GLU A 97 -11.05 4.70 -7.61
N VAL A 98 -11.60 3.50 -7.35
CA VAL A 98 -11.20 2.32 -8.12
C VAL A 98 -11.73 2.48 -9.55
N ASP A 99 -10.85 2.34 -10.54
CA ASP A 99 -11.27 2.29 -11.94
C ASP A 99 -12.21 1.09 -12.13
N GLU A 100 -13.45 1.34 -12.54
CA GLU A 100 -14.46 0.31 -12.81
C GLU A 100 -13.97 -0.74 -13.82
N ALA A 101 -13.00 -0.40 -14.70
CA ALA A 101 -12.39 -1.34 -15.63
C ALA A 101 -11.40 -2.33 -14.96
N LEU A 102 -10.94 -2.04 -13.75
CA LEU A 102 -9.99 -2.84 -12.96
C LEU A 102 -10.66 -3.54 -11.76
N ALA A 103 -11.93 -3.23 -11.49
CA ALA A 103 -12.69 -3.93 -10.46
C ALA A 103 -12.88 -5.41 -10.85
N PRO A 104 -12.45 -6.38 -10.01
CA PRO A 104 -12.70 -7.78 -10.32
C PRO A 104 -14.21 -8.04 -10.29
N ASN A 105 -14.72 -8.61 -11.40
CA ASN A 105 -16.12 -9.05 -11.56
C ASN A 105 -16.56 -10.00 -10.45
#